data_AF-A0A6A6SL61-F1
#
_entry.id   AF-A0A6A6SL61-F1
#
_cell.length_a   1.000
_cell.length_b   1.000
_cell.length_c   1.000
_cell.angle_alpha   90.00
_cell.angle_beta   90.00
_cell.angle_gamma   90.00
#
_symmetry.space_group_name_H-M   'P 1'
#
loop_
_entity.id
_entity.type
_entity.pdbx_description
1 polymer ?
#
loop_
_entity_poly.entity_id
_entity_poly.type
_entity_poly.pdbx_seq_one_letter_code
_entity_poly.pdbx_strand_id
1 'polypeptide(L)'
;MFWGPFYTVAVWTVPDVQQFFLVVGAVLLVYSVSRSPSLQRIFTTELARYLGKISFSLYLVHMSILLWFGYSSIELWWWVCGSESLWQWCLGLGIAFLGQVIVVVCVADVFWRTVDAPSVKLAKWLEDKSKAES
;
A
#
# COMPACT_ATOMS: atom_id res chain seq x y z
N MET A 1 23.43 6.57 26.65
CA MET A 1 22.11 6.89 27.25
C MET A 1 21.58 8.19 26.64
N PHE A 2 21.17 8.17 25.36
CA PHE A 2 20.73 9.38 24.63
C PHE A 2 19.20 9.43 24.44
N TRP A 3 18.50 8.32 24.66
CA TRP A 3 17.06 8.16 24.38
C TRP A 3 16.15 8.37 25.62
N GLY A 4 16.73 8.60 26.80
CA GLY A 4 16.02 8.74 28.07
C GLY A 4 14.88 9.76 28.06
N PRO A 5 15.09 11.02 27.65
CA PRO A 5 14.03 12.03 27.67
C PRO A 5 12.96 11.82 26.58
N PHE A 6 13.31 11.19 25.46
CA PHE A 6 12.34 10.88 24.40
C PHE A 6 11.43 9.72 24.78
N TYR A 7 11.96 8.73 25.50
CA TYR A 7 11.19 7.58 25.98
C TYR A 7 10.16 7.98 27.03
N THR A 8 10.52 8.88 27.95
CA THR A 8 9.57 9.37 28.96
C THR A 8 8.44 10.17 28.31
N VAL A 9 8.74 11.08 27.38
CA VAL A 9 7.71 11.83 26.65
C VAL A 9 6.82 10.90 25.81
N ALA A 10 7.39 9.86 25.18
CA ALA A 10 6.63 8.88 24.41
C ALA A 10 5.60 8.13 25.26
N VAL A 11 5.99 7.64 26.44
CA VAL A 11 5.10 6.91 27.37
C VAL A 11 3.92 7.77 27.84
N TRP A 12 4.13 9.08 28.00
CA TRP A 12 3.08 10.00 28.45
C TRP A 12 2.11 10.43 27.34
N THR A 13 2.51 10.34 26.07
CA THR A 13 1.75 10.88 24.93
C THR A 13 1.02 9.81 24.13
N VAL A 14 1.58 8.61 24.02
CA VAL A 14 1.03 7.52 23.20
C VAL A 14 1.10 6.21 23.98
N PRO A 15 0.03 5.40 24.00
CA PRO A 15 0.05 4.11 24.69
C PRO A 15 1.14 3.14 24.16
N ASP A 16 1.52 3.27 22.89
CA ASP A 16 2.61 2.51 22.27
C ASP A 16 3.83 3.39 21.94
N VAL A 17 4.91 3.21 22.69
CA VAL A 17 6.19 3.92 22.50
C VAL A 17 6.79 3.64 21.11
N GLN A 18 6.55 2.45 20.54
CA GLN A 18 6.99 2.13 19.18
C GLN A 18 6.31 2.99 18.11
N GLN A 19 5.02 3.28 18.28
CA GLN A 19 4.29 4.16 17.35
C GLN A 19 4.82 5.58 17.39
N PHE A 20 5.22 6.07 18.57
CA PHE A 20 5.83 7.39 18.71
C PHE A 20 7.11 7.52 17.86
N PHE A 21 8.05 6.58 17.99
CA PHE A 21 9.27 6.61 17.19
C PHE A 21 9.01 6.42 15.69
N LEU A 22 8.01 5.61 15.33
CA LEU A 22 7.59 5.42 13.95
C LEU A 22 7.07 6.74 13.33
N VAL A 23 6.22 7.47 14.05
CA VAL A 23 5.66 8.75 13.59
C VAL A 23 6.77 9.80 13.46
N VAL A 24 7.66 9.91 14.45
CA VAL A 24 8.81 10.82 14.39
C VAL A 24 9.71 10.47 13.19
N GLY A 25 10.00 9.18 12.98
CA GLY A 25 10.75 8.70 11.83
C GLY A 25 10.07 9.03 10.50
N ALA A 26 8.75 8.85 10.40
CA ALA A 26 7.97 9.16 9.21
C ALA A 26 8.02 10.65 8.86
N VAL A 27 7.87 11.54 9.85
CA VAL A 27 7.97 12.99 9.65
C VAL A 27 9.36 13.39 9.17
N LEU A 28 10.42 12.86 9.80
CA LEU A 28 11.80 13.12 9.38
C LEU A 28 12.10 12.59 7.98
N LEU A 29 11.54 11.42 7.62
CA LEU A 29 11.68 10.84 6.30
C LEU A 29 11.01 11.73 5.23
N VAL A 30 9.76 12.13 5.44
CA VAL A 30 9.04 13.03 4.52
C VAL A 30 9.77 14.36 4.38
N TYR A 31 10.30 14.92 5.47
CA TYR A 31 11.11 16.13 5.45
C TYR A 31 12.38 15.96 4.61
N SER A 32 13.11 14.86 4.82
CA SER A 32 14.33 14.53 4.09
C SER A 32 14.07 14.36 2.59
N VAL A 33 12.99 13.66 2.22
CA VAL A 33 12.57 13.49 0.83
C VAL A 33 12.18 14.83 0.20
N SER A 34 11.48 15.70 0.94
CA SER A 34 11.03 17.00 0.44
C SER A 34 12.19 17.98 0.21
N ARG A 35 13.31 17.83 0.93
CA ARG A 35 14.49 18.69 0.79
C ARG A 35 15.50 18.21 -0.25
N SER A 36 15.41 16.95 -0.69
CA SER A 36 16.36 16.35 -1.64
C SER A 36 15.73 16.14 -3.03
N PRO A 37 16.13 16.94 -4.04
CA PRO A 37 15.56 16.84 -5.39
C PRO A 37 15.84 15.49 -6.07
N SER A 38 16.95 14.83 -5.71
CA SER A 38 17.29 13.49 -6.22
C SER A 38 16.32 12.41 -5.74
N LEU A 39 15.92 12.44 -4.46
CA LEU A 39 14.94 11.50 -3.91
C LEU A 39 13.54 11.82 -4.42
N GLN A 40 13.19 13.11 -4.51
CA GLN A 40 11.89 13.53 -5.01
C GLN A 40 11.64 13.04 -6.44
N ARG A 41 12.68 12.99 -7.28
CA ARG A 41 12.59 12.50 -8.67
C ARG A 41 12.07 11.07 -8.80
N ILE A 42 12.36 10.20 -7.82
CA ILE A 42 11.89 8.81 -7.82
C ILE A 42 10.38 8.76 -7.58
N PHE A 43 9.89 9.55 -6.62
CA PHE A 43 8.48 9.60 -6.22
C PHE A 43 7.59 10.42 -7.17
N THR A 44 8.17 11.28 -8.00
CA THR A 44 7.42 12.09 -8.98
C THR A 44 7.25 11.42 -10.34
N THR A 45 7.81 10.22 -10.55
CA THR A 45 7.61 9.44 -11.79
C THR A 45 6.14 9.12 -12.03
N GLU A 46 5.75 8.97 -13.31
CA GLU A 46 4.36 8.68 -13.68
C GLU A 46 3.87 7.35 -13.10
N LEU A 47 4.77 6.36 -12.98
CA LEU A 47 4.47 5.06 -12.36
C LEU A 47 4.20 5.23 -10.85
N ALA A 48 5.07 5.92 -10.12
CA ALA A 48 4.88 6.16 -8.69
C ALA A 48 3.59 6.95 -8.41
N ARG A 49 3.28 7.95 -9.26
CA ARG A 49 2.04 8.72 -9.17
C ARG A 49 0.82 7.87 -9.47
N TYR A 50 0.88 6.99 -10.46
CA TYR A 50 -0.20 6.06 -10.78
C TYR A 50 -0.46 5.09 -9.62
N LEU A 51 0.58 4.45 -9.10
CA LEU A 51 0.47 3.57 -7.93
C LEU A 51 -0.08 4.32 -6.71
N GLY A 52 0.30 5.58 -6.52
CA GLY A 52 -0.26 6.45 -5.48
C GLY A 52 -1.77 6.67 -5.63
N LYS A 53 -2.28 6.86 -6.85
CA LYS A 53 -3.72 7.04 -7.12
C LYS A 53 -4.53 5.79 -6.78
N ILE A 54 -4.05 4.61 -7.15
CA ILE A 54 -4.74 3.35 -6.87
C ILE A 54 -4.42 2.76 -5.48
N SER A 55 -3.52 3.40 -4.71
CA SER A 55 -3.00 2.85 -3.45
C SER A 55 -4.10 2.52 -2.43
N PHE A 56 -5.10 3.37 -2.29
CA PHE A 56 -6.23 3.13 -1.39
C PHE A 56 -7.07 1.93 -1.84
N SER A 57 -7.39 1.87 -3.13
CA SER A 57 -8.10 0.72 -3.71
C SER A 57 -7.31 -0.57 -3.56
N LEU A 58 -5.99 -0.52 -3.79
CA LEU A 58 -5.07 -1.64 -3.61
C LEU A 58 -5.03 -2.12 -2.16
N TYR A 59 -4.97 -1.20 -1.19
CA TYR A 59 -5.03 -1.54 0.23
C TYR A 59 -6.32 -2.29 0.61
N LEU A 60 -7.46 -1.92 0.04
CA LEU A 60 -8.72 -2.63 0.31
C LEU A 60 -8.75 -4.03 -0.32
N VAL A 61 -8.36 -4.15 -1.60
CA VAL A 61 -8.55 -5.40 -2.34
C VAL A 61 -7.43 -6.41 -2.13
N HIS A 62 -6.20 -5.98 -1.80
CA HIS A 62 -5.06 -6.90 -1.77
C HIS A 62 -5.26 -8.04 -0.77
N MET A 63 -5.76 -7.77 0.43
CA MET A 63 -6.01 -8.82 1.44
C MET A 63 -7.08 -9.79 0.98
N SER A 64 -8.18 -9.30 0.38
CA SER A 64 -9.24 -10.15 -0.14
C SER A 64 -8.71 -11.09 -1.23
N ILE A 65 -7.90 -10.58 -2.15
CA ILE A 65 -7.33 -11.37 -3.25
C ILE A 65 -6.23 -12.30 -2.73
N LEU A 66 -5.44 -11.91 -1.71
CA LEU A 66 -4.46 -12.80 -1.09
C LEU A 66 -5.14 -14.01 -0.44
N LEU A 67 -6.28 -13.80 0.23
CA LEU A 67 -7.05 -14.87 0.85
C LEU A 67 -7.68 -15.81 -0.20
N TRP A 68 -8.19 -15.27 -1.31
CA TRP A 68 -8.87 -16.06 -2.35
C TRP A 68 -7.92 -16.71 -3.37
N PHE A 69 -6.93 -15.95 -3.84
CA PHE A 69 -6.04 -16.35 -4.95
C PHE A 69 -4.68 -16.86 -4.46
N GLY A 70 -4.29 -16.55 -3.23
CA GLY A 70 -2.97 -16.93 -2.69
C GLY A 70 -2.75 -18.44 -2.66
N TYR A 71 -3.67 -19.20 -2.04
CA TYR A 71 -3.57 -20.66 -1.98
C TYR A 71 -3.74 -21.31 -3.37
N SER A 72 -4.77 -20.90 -4.11
CA SER A 72 -5.09 -21.43 -5.44
C SER A 72 -3.94 -21.24 -6.45
N SER A 73 -3.20 -20.13 -6.36
CA SER A 73 -2.08 -19.86 -7.27
C SER A 73 -0.91 -20.81 -7.04
N ILE A 74 -0.55 -21.08 -5.78
CA ILE A 74 0.58 -21.95 -5.44
C ILE A 74 0.29 -23.39 -5.87
N GLU A 75 -0.93 -23.88 -5.65
CA GLU A 75 -1.36 -25.22 -6.07
C GLU A 75 -1.35 -25.38 -7.59
N LEU A 76 -1.82 -24.37 -8.32
CA LEU A 76 -1.77 -24.35 -9.79
C LEU A 76 -0.33 -24.45 -10.30
N TRP A 77 0.60 -23.70 -9.71
CA TRP A 77 1.99 -23.70 -10.15
C TRP A 77 2.75 -24.97 -9.76
N TRP A 78 2.47 -25.54 -8.59
CA TRP A 78 3.03 -26.85 -8.22
C TRP A 78 2.51 -27.98 -9.10
N TRP A 79 1.26 -27.90 -9.57
CA TRP A 79 0.73 -28.84 -10.57
C TRP A 79 1.43 -28.72 -11.93
N VAL A 80 1.73 -27.50 -12.39
CA VAL A 80 2.39 -27.27 -13.69
C VAL A 80 3.90 -27.55 -13.68
N CYS A 81 4.62 -27.12 -12.63
CA CYS A 81 6.08 -27.11 -12.61
C CYS A 81 6.74 -28.27 -11.85
N GLY A 82 5.95 -28.98 -11.02
CA GLY A 82 6.46 -29.95 -10.04
C GLY A 82 7.16 -29.29 -8.85
N SER A 83 7.18 -29.97 -7.70
CA SER A 83 7.77 -29.44 -6.45
C SER A 83 9.00 -30.23 -5.97
N GLU A 84 9.56 -31.08 -6.82
CA GLU A 84 10.60 -32.06 -6.46
C GLU A 84 11.96 -31.41 -6.19
N SER A 85 12.26 -30.26 -6.82
CA SER A 85 13.53 -29.54 -6.64
C SER A 85 13.35 -28.13 -6.08
N LEU A 86 14.33 -27.67 -5.30
CA LEU A 86 14.36 -26.31 -4.74
C LEU A 86 14.21 -25.22 -5.83
N TRP A 87 14.82 -25.45 -7.01
CA TRP A 87 14.73 -24.51 -8.13
C TRP A 87 13.31 -24.38 -8.68
N GLN A 88 12.62 -25.51 -8.89
CA GLN A 88 11.22 -25.51 -9.33
C GLN A 88 10.30 -24.89 -8.28
N TRP A 89 10.59 -25.11 -6.99
CA TRP A 89 9.85 -24.50 -5.89
C TRP A 89 10.00 -22.97 -5.86
N CYS A 90 11.23 -22.46 -5.95
CA CYS A 90 11.50 -21.02 -6.02
C CYS A 90 10.87 -20.38 -7.26
N LEU A 91 10.91 -21.06 -8.41
CA LEU A 91 10.25 -20.57 -9.63
C LEU A 91 8.74 -20.54 -9.48
N GLY A 92 8.13 -21.60 -8.93
CA GLY A 92 6.69 -21.66 -8.67
C GLY A 92 6.23 -20.51 -7.77
N LEU A 93 6.97 -20.23 -6.69
CA LEU A 93 6.70 -19.08 -5.82
C LEU A 93 6.88 -17.74 -6.53
N GLY A 94 7.94 -17.58 -7.33
CA GLY A 94 8.18 -16.36 -8.09
C GLY A 94 7.05 -16.05 -9.07
N ILE A 95 6.59 -17.07 -9.81
CA ILE A 95 5.51 -16.93 -10.78
C ILE A 95 4.16 -16.71 -10.07
N ALA A 96 3.88 -17.44 -8.98
CA ALA A 96 2.70 -17.24 -8.15
C ALA A 96 2.63 -15.79 -7.62
N PHE A 97 3.75 -15.28 -7.10
CA PHE A 97 3.87 -13.92 -6.61
C PHE A 97 3.64 -12.89 -7.71
N LEU A 98 4.27 -13.04 -8.87
CA LEU A 98 4.07 -12.13 -10.00
C LEU A 98 2.61 -12.15 -10.49
N GLY A 99 2.01 -13.33 -10.59
CA GLY A 99 0.60 -13.50 -10.94
C GLY A 99 -0.32 -12.80 -9.93
N GLN A 100 -0.08 -13.00 -8.64
CA GLN A 100 -0.82 -12.32 -7.56
C GLN A 100 -0.71 -10.80 -7.67
N VAL A 101 0.49 -10.26 -7.87
CA VAL A 101 0.70 -8.81 -8.01
C VAL A 101 -0.06 -8.27 -9.20
N ILE A 102 -0.02 -8.93 -10.35
CA ILE A 102 -0.73 -8.50 -11.55
C ILE A 102 -2.24 -8.48 -11.29
N VAL A 103 -2.80 -9.58 -10.75
CA VAL A 103 -4.23 -9.69 -10.46
C VAL A 103 -4.68 -8.61 -9.48
N VAL A 104 -3.93 -8.40 -8.39
CA VAL A 104 -4.22 -7.38 -7.38
C VAL A 104 -4.23 -5.98 -8.00
N VAL A 105 -3.22 -5.65 -8.81
CA VAL A 105 -3.12 -4.32 -9.45
C VAL A 105 -4.26 -4.11 -10.45
N CYS A 106 -4.62 -5.13 -11.24
CA CYS A 106 -5.73 -5.05 -12.18
C CYS A 106 -7.07 -4.84 -11.46
N VAL A 107 -7.36 -5.63 -10.42
CA VAL A 107 -8.60 -5.49 -9.66
C VAL A 107 -8.64 -4.15 -8.92
N ALA A 108 -7.51 -3.68 -8.39
CA ALA A 108 -7.40 -2.37 -7.75
C ALA A 108 -7.67 -1.22 -8.74
N ASP A 109 -7.15 -1.28 -9.97
CA ASP A 109 -7.44 -0.26 -11.00
C ASP A 109 -8.93 -0.24 -11.38
N VAL A 110 -9.55 -1.41 -11.52
CA VAL A 110 -11.00 -1.50 -11.78
C VAL A 110 -11.78 -0.89 -10.62
N PHE A 111 -11.48 -1.29 -9.38
CA PHE A 111 -12.15 -0.78 -8.18
C PHE A 111 -12.00 0.75 -8.04
N TRP A 112 -10.80 1.26 -8.32
CA TRP A 112 -10.54 2.69 -8.31
C TRP A 112 -11.43 3.45 -9.29
N ARG A 113 -11.59 2.94 -10.52
CA ARG A 113 -12.43 3.56 -11.56
C ARG A 113 -13.92 3.46 -11.24
N THR A 114 -14.37 2.34 -10.68
CA THR A 114 -15.79 2.04 -10.50
C THR A 114 -16.36 2.51 -9.16
N VAL A 115 -15.55 2.58 -8.11
CA VAL A 115 -16.02 2.86 -6.75
C VAL A 115 -15.37 4.12 -6.18
N ASP A 116 -14.04 4.19 -6.18
CA ASP A 116 -13.31 5.27 -5.49
C ASP A 116 -13.55 6.64 -6.16
N ALA A 117 -13.28 6.72 -7.47
CA ALA A 117 -13.46 7.94 -8.25
C ALA A 117 -14.90 8.52 -8.22
N PRO A 118 -15.98 7.73 -8.39
CA PRO A 118 -17.34 8.25 -8.26
C PRO A 118 -17.69 8.64 -6.83
N SER A 119 -17.21 7.91 -5.82
CA SER A 119 -17.49 8.24 -4.41
C SER A 119 -16.95 9.63 -4.04
N VAL A 120 -15.75 9.98 -4.50
CA VAL A 120 -15.18 11.33 -4.29
C VAL A 120 -16.01 12.41 -5.00
N LYS A 121 -16.56 12.12 -6.19
CA LYS A 121 -17.42 13.07 -6.91
C LYS A 121 -18.75 13.30 -6.18
N LEU A 122 -19.35 12.23 -5.64
CA LEU A 122 -20.56 12.31 -4.84
C LEU A 122 -20.34 13.13 -3.56
N ALA A 123 -19.22 12.93 -2.87
CA ALA A 123 -18.87 13.70 -1.69
C ALA A 123 -18.72 15.20 -1.99
N LYS A 124 -18.05 15.56 -3.08
CA LYS A 124 -17.92 16.97 -3.52
C LYS A 124 -19.28 17.57 -3.88
N TRP A 125 -20.13 16.83 -4.58
CA TRP A 125 -21.47 17.29 -4.92
C TRP A 125 -22.32 17.60 -3.67
N LEU A 126 -22.22 16.76 -2.63
CA LEU A 126 -22.87 17.00 -1.34
C LEU A 126 -22.30 18.24 -0.61
N GLU A 127 -20.98 18.42 -0.65
CA GLU A 127 -20.31 19.58 -0.03
C GLU A 127 -20.76 20.89 -0.69
N ASP A 128 -20.81 20.94 -2.02
CA ASP A 128 -21.25 22.11 -2.78
C ASP A 128 -22.72 22.45 -2.51
N LYS A 129 -23.58 21.43 -2.39
CA LYS A 129 -24.99 21.57 -2.02
C LYS A 129 -25.15 22.18 -0.62
N SER A 130 -24.38 21.69 0.35
CA SER A 130 -24.42 22.18 1.74
C SER A 130 -23.98 23.65 1.84
N LYS A 131 -22.92 24.04 1.11
CA LYS A 131 -22.44 25.42 1.06
C LYS A 131 -23.39 26.39 0.35
N ALA A 132 -24.24 25.90 -0.55
CA ALA A 132 -25.24 26.72 -1.23
C ALA A 132 -26.49 27.00 -0.36
N GLU A 133 -26.68 26.23 0.72
CA GLU A 133 -27.80 26.38 1.66
C GLU A 133 -27.42 27.18 2.94
N SER A 134 -26.13 27.54 3.11
CA SER A 134 -25.63 28.40 4.19
C SER A 134 -25.41 29.84 3.73
#